data_AF-A0A852R6C5-F1
#
_entry.id   AF-A0A852R6C5-F1
#
_cell.length_a   1.000
_cell.length_b   1.000
_cell.length_c   1.000
_cell.angle_alpha   90.00
_cell.angle_beta   90.00
_cell.angle_gamma   90.00
#
_symmetry.space_group_name_H-M   'P 1'
#
loop_
_entity.id
_entity.type
_entity.pdbx_description
1 polymer ?
#
loop_
_entity_poly.entity_id
_entity_poly.type
_entity_poly.pdbx_seq_one_letter_code
_entity_poly.pdbx_strand_id
1 'polypeptide(L)'
;MPTLSIPFSIYQGLRDLSLTHPEYANLWRMGQIASWSRWGVTTQELAPITADNEADFTALEPFSTGVVFFGINMGGTDIPSTIPDWANFHNHGPDTTLSKSFAESLRRFSTPIPAFYMTDVFKLVATPNAQDLESKIKSDMEVGVDHVARCAEILKEELRLCLAGTGGQPPVLVGMGKAAHDWLTGAHRSRDRRIADAVDLVLGDGAHQRVIRMHHYANGQGSTVLRADKIEEAITRALHAQ
;
A
#
# COMPACT_ATOMS: atom_id res chain seq x y z
N MET A 1 -13.10 15.85 -16.97
CA MET A 1 -12.72 14.57 -16.35
C MET A 1 -13.05 14.68 -14.87
N PRO A 2 -13.72 13.69 -14.27
CA PRO A 2 -13.97 13.70 -12.82
C PRO A 2 -12.63 13.87 -12.09
N THR A 3 -12.65 14.55 -10.95
CA THR A 3 -11.46 14.91 -10.17
C THR A 3 -10.62 13.68 -9.90
N LEU A 4 -9.43 13.62 -10.51
CA LEU A 4 -8.45 12.53 -10.34
C LEU A 4 -7.83 12.50 -8.94
N SER A 5 -8.14 13.48 -8.09
CA SER A 5 -7.61 13.61 -6.73
C SER A 5 -8.66 13.24 -5.69
N ILE A 6 -8.23 12.52 -4.66
CA ILE A 6 -9.09 12.30 -3.48
C ILE A 6 -9.42 13.62 -2.76
N PRO A 7 -10.51 13.69 -1.98
CA PRO A 7 -10.77 14.83 -1.10
C PRO A 7 -9.72 14.98 0.02
N PHE A 8 -9.47 16.21 0.49
CA PHE A 8 -8.54 16.48 1.60
C PHE A 8 -8.90 15.69 2.87
N SER A 9 -10.19 15.50 3.16
CA SER A 9 -10.65 14.70 4.30
C SER A 9 -10.22 13.23 4.22
N ILE A 10 -10.17 12.64 3.02
CA ILE A 10 -9.68 11.27 2.83
C ILE A 10 -8.18 11.22 2.99
N TYR A 11 -7.45 12.19 2.43
CA TYR A 11 -6.01 12.31 2.61
C TYR A 11 -5.62 12.43 4.09
N GLN A 12 -6.28 13.34 4.83
CA GLN A 12 -6.07 13.52 6.25
C GLN A 12 -6.47 12.27 7.04
N GLY A 13 -7.61 11.66 6.71
CA GLY A 13 -8.08 10.42 7.34
C GLY A 13 -7.06 9.28 7.17
N LEU A 14 -6.52 9.10 5.96
CA LEU A 14 -5.46 8.11 5.70
C LEU A 14 -4.15 8.48 6.37
N ARG A 15 -3.80 9.77 6.52
CA ARG A 15 -2.58 10.18 7.24
C ARG A 15 -2.69 9.85 8.72
N ASP A 16 -3.82 10.25 9.32
CA ASP A 16 -4.03 10.31 10.77
C ASP A 16 -4.66 9.04 11.35
N LEU A 17 -4.99 8.04 10.51
CA LEU A 17 -5.47 6.73 10.94
C LEU A 17 -4.49 6.10 11.94
N SER A 18 -4.93 6.00 13.20
CA SER A 18 -4.12 5.50 14.30
C SER A 18 -3.85 4.01 14.15
N LEU A 19 -2.56 3.67 14.20
CA LEU A 19 -2.07 2.30 14.25
C LEU A 19 -1.72 1.88 15.67
N THR A 20 -1.75 2.83 16.61
CA THR A 20 -1.39 2.65 18.01
C THR A 20 -1.99 1.36 18.57
N HIS A 21 -1.15 0.55 19.19
CA HIS A 21 -1.54 -0.65 19.91
C HIS A 21 -0.97 -0.56 21.32
N PRO A 22 -1.64 -1.09 22.36
CA PRO A 22 -1.10 -1.08 23.73
C PRO A 22 0.31 -1.66 23.86
N GLU A 23 0.73 -2.51 22.93
CA GLU A 23 2.04 -3.15 22.89
C GLU A 23 3.14 -2.28 22.26
N TYR A 24 2.78 -1.18 21.59
CA TYR A 24 3.74 -0.20 21.06
C TYR A 24 3.66 1.09 21.87
N ALA A 25 4.76 1.47 22.49
CA ALA A 25 4.82 2.64 23.38
C ALA A 25 4.62 4.00 22.66
N ASN A 26 4.73 4.02 21.33
CA ASN A 26 4.62 5.25 20.54
C ASN A 26 3.23 5.37 19.89
N LEU A 27 2.76 6.60 19.70
CA LEU A 27 1.59 6.87 18.87
C LEU A 27 2.00 6.77 17.41
N TRP A 28 1.46 5.78 16.70
CA TRP A 28 1.74 5.54 15.29
C TRP A 28 0.53 5.89 14.45
N ARG A 29 0.79 6.43 13.25
CA ARG A 29 -0.24 6.68 12.25
C ARG A 29 0.14 6.16 10.88
N MET A 30 -0.88 5.91 10.08
CA MET A 30 -0.77 5.33 8.75
C MET A 30 0.10 6.15 7.80
N GLY A 31 0.09 7.48 7.89
CA GLY A 31 0.98 8.34 7.10
C GLY A 31 2.45 7.90 7.16
N GLN A 32 2.92 7.37 8.29
CA GLN A 32 4.32 7.00 8.49
C GLN A 32 4.72 5.68 7.82
N ILE A 33 3.75 4.86 7.40
CA ILE A 33 3.97 3.52 6.84
C ILE A 33 3.30 3.31 5.48
N ALA A 34 2.68 4.34 4.94
CA ALA A 34 2.07 4.34 3.63
C ALA A 34 2.72 5.42 2.77
N SER A 35 2.38 5.43 1.48
CA SER A 35 2.91 6.41 0.53
C SER A 35 2.01 6.55 -0.69
N TRP A 36 2.39 7.44 -1.59
CA TRP A 36 1.84 7.61 -2.90
C TRP A 36 2.89 7.22 -3.95
N SER A 37 2.45 6.58 -5.03
CA SER A 37 3.31 6.00 -6.06
C SER A 37 3.92 7.04 -7.01
N ARG A 38 4.61 8.04 -6.45
CA ARG A 38 5.22 9.15 -7.17
C ARG A 38 6.72 9.13 -6.92
N TRP A 39 7.51 8.97 -7.99
CA TRP A 39 8.97 9.06 -7.92
C TRP A 39 9.49 9.87 -9.11
N GLY A 40 10.61 10.57 -8.92
CA GLY A 40 11.23 11.36 -10.00
C GLY A 40 11.81 10.50 -11.12
N VAL A 41 11.97 11.09 -12.31
CA VAL A 41 12.57 10.47 -13.51
C VAL A 41 14.10 10.37 -13.44
N THR A 42 14.72 11.14 -12.57
CA THR A 42 16.15 11.08 -12.24
C THR A 42 16.28 10.86 -10.73
N THR A 43 17.46 10.49 -10.25
CA THR A 43 17.78 10.28 -8.82
C THR A 43 17.53 11.49 -7.91
N GLN A 44 16.99 12.59 -8.43
CA GLN A 44 16.37 13.64 -7.64
C GLN A 44 14.91 13.27 -7.41
N GLU A 45 14.72 12.68 -6.24
CA GLU A 45 13.49 12.39 -5.52
C GLU A 45 12.40 13.43 -5.81
N LEU A 46 11.29 13.01 -6.44
CA LEU A 46 10.06 13.75 -6.20
C LEU A 46 9.78 13.58 -4.72
N ALA A 47 9.63 14.68 -4.01
CA ALA A 47 9.24 14.65 -2.61
C ALA A 47 7.92 13.85 -2.47
N PRO A 48 7.75 13.10 -1.37
CA PRO A 48 6.47 12.50 -1.03
C PRO A 48 5.33 13.50 -1.19
N ILE A 49 4.13 13.03 -1.56
CA ILE A 49 2.95 13.88 -1.67
C ILE A 49 2.50 14.28 -0.26
N THR A 50 3.00 15.41 0.23
CA THR A 50 2.73 15.94 1.56
C THR A 50 1.97 17.27 1.47
N ALA A 51 1.00 17.44 2.36
CA ALA A 51 0.33 18.70 2.61
C ALA A 51 0.06 18.82 4.10
N ASP A 52 0.47 19.95 4.69
CA ASP A 52 0.27 20.23 6.11
C ASP A 52 -1.16 20.74 6.37
N ASN A 53 -1.77 21.36 5.35
CA ASN A 53 -3.10 21.95 5.40
C ASN A 53 -3.83 21.85 4.04
N GLU A 54 -5.10 22.24 4.02
CA GLU A 54 -5.94 22.17 2.82
C GLU A 54 -5.45 23.08 1.69
N ALA A 55 -4.85 24.23 1.99
CA ALA A 55 -4.34 25.13 0.96
C ALA A 55 -3.17 24.49 0.19
N ASP A 56 -2.21 23.91 0.92
CA ASP A 56 -1.10 23.16 0.32
C ASP A 56 -1.60 21.97 -0.50
N PHE A 57 -2.65 21.30 0.00
CA PHE A 57 -3.27 20.16 -0.67
C PHE A 57 -3.80 20.51 -2.06
N THR A 58 -4.43 21.68 -2.25
CA THR A 58 -4.98 22.09 -3.54
C THR A 58 -3.92 22.28 -4.64
N ALA A 59 -2.66 22.49 -4.27
CA ALA A 59 -1.56 22.67 -5.20
C ALA A 59 -0.87 21.35 -5.61
N LEU A 60 -1.27 20.22 -5.01
CA LEU A 60 -0.66 18.93 -5.28
C LEU A 60 -1.03 18.39 -6.67
N GLU A 61 -0.11 17.66 -7.28
CA GLU A 61 -0.42 16.84 -8.46
C GLU A 61 -1.50 15.81 -8.13
N PRO A 62 -2.28 15.31 -9.11
CA PRO A 62 -3.36 14.38 -8.82
C PRO A 62 -2.90 13.05 -8.22
N PHE A 63 -3.65 12.55 -7.23
CA PHE A 63 -3.46 11.21 -6.64
C PHE A 63 -4.77 10.56 -6.24
N SER A 64 -4.83 9.24 -6.36
CA SER A 64 -6.05 8.46 -6.26
C SER A 64 -5.87 7.22 -5.40
N THR A 65 -6.93 6.82 -4.71
CA THR A 65 -7.05 5.51 -4.05
C THR A 65 -7.62 4.44 -4.99
N GLY A 66 -7.86 4.74 -6.28
CA GLY A 66 -8.44 3.83 -7.28
C GLY A 66 -7.61 2.57 -7.54
N VAL A 67 -6.31 2.63 -7.28
CA VAL A 67 -5.42 1.47 -7.19
C VAL A 67 -4.71 1.53 -5.84
N VAL A 68 -4.59 0.39 -5.17
CA VAL A 68 -3.83 0.27 -3.93
C VAL A 68 -2.78 -0.83 -4.06
N PHE A 69 -1.51 -0.46 -3.90
CA PHE A 69 -0.39 -1.40 -3.94
C PHE A 69 0.00 -1.82 -2.52
N PHE A 70 0.05 -3.13 -2.30
CA PHE A 70 0.40 -3.72 -1.02
C PHE A 70 1.78 -4.38 -1.07
N GLY A 71 2.74 -3.83 -0.33
CA GLY A 71 3.87 -4.61 0.15
C GLY A 71 3.42 -5.61 1.21
N ILE A 72 4.33 -6.48 1.65
CA ILE A 72 4.00 -7.46 2.67
C ILE A 72 4.13 -6.85 4.07
N ASN A 73 5.25 -6.19 4.36
CA ASN A 73 5.54 -5.52 5.62
C ASN A 73 6.79 -4.63 5.48
N MET A 74 7.01 -3.75 6.45
CA MET A 74 8.19 -2.88 6.50
C MET A 74 9.48 -3.68 6.64
N GLY A 75 10.46 -3.37 5.78
CA GLY A 75 11.82 -3.91 5.88
C GLY A 75 12.61 -3.28 7.03
N GLY A 76 13.24 -4.11 7.85
CA GLY A 76 14.07 -3.64 8.99
C GLY A 76 13.90 -4.51 10.23
N THR A 77 14.67 -4.24 11.29
CA THR A 77 14.55 -4.94 12.58
C THR A 77 13.44 -4.37 13.44
N ASP A 78 13.20 -3.07 13.31
CA ASP A 78 12.27 -2.30 14.12
C ASP A 78 11.53 -1.31 13.24
N ILE A 79 10.36 -0.87 13.70
CA ILE A 79 9.62 0.20 13.05
C ILE A 79 10.18 1.53 13.62
N PRO A 80 10.79 2.42 12.81
CA PRO A 80 11.37 3.67 13.29
C PRO A 80 10.31 4.71 13.70
N SER A 81 10.40 5.26 14.91
CA SER A 81 9.40 6.21 15.45
C SER A 81 9.36 7.58 14.76
N THR A 82 10.29 7.86 13.85
CA THR A 82 10.51 9.17 13.23
C THR A 82 10.32 9.18 11.71
N ILE A 83 9.64 8.18 11.14
CA ILE A 83 9.37 8.20 9.69
C ILE A 83 8.44 9.38 9.37
N PRO A 84 8.83 10.31 8.47
CA PRO A 84 7.93 11.35 7.99
C PRO A 84 6.74 10.76 7.25
N ASP A 85 5.59 11.43 7.29
CA ASP A 85 4.43 10.95 6.56
C ASP A 85 4.73 10.83 5.05
N TRP A 86 4.20 9.77 4.45
CA TRP A 86 4.28 9.42 3.04
C TRP A 86 5.68 9.03 2.53
N ALA A 87 6.68 8.97 3.42
CA ALA A 87 8.06 8.63 3.05
C ALA A 87 8.31 7.11 2.92
N ASN A 88 7.38 6.25 3.34
CA ASN A 88 7.55 4.80 3.16
C ASN A 88 7.66 4.46 1.65
N PHE A 89 8.36 3.39 1.27
CA PHE A 89 8.66 3.04 -0.13
C PHE A 89 9.48 4.06 -0.94
N HIS A 90 9.99 5.14 -0.32
CA HIS A 90 10.83 6.15 -0.98
C HIS A 90 12.26 6.16 -0.43
N ASN A 91 12.45 5.75 0.82
CA ASN A 91 13.75 5.52 1.42
C ASN A 91 14.34 4.19 0.95
N HIS A 92 14.86 4.16 -0.26
CA HIS A 92 15.63 3.03 -0.74
C HIS A 92 17.12 3.33 -0.65
N GLY A 93 17.91 2.34 -0.24
CA GLY A 93 19.31 2.27 -0.64
C GLY A 93 19.42 2.18 -2.18
N PRO A 94 20.41 1.47 -2.75
CA PRO A 94 20.62 1.47 -4.21
C PRO A 94 19.49 0.82 -5.05
N ASP A 95 18.47 0.20 -4.44
CA ASP A 95 17.38 -0.48 -5.16
C ASP A 95 16.30 0.49 -5.66
N THR A 96 16.35 0.76 -6.96
CA THR A 96 15.41 1.65 -7.69
C THR A 96 14.41 0.87 -8.55
N THR A 97 14.25 -0.43 -8.29
CA THR A 97 13.48 -1.32 -9.16
C THR A 97 12.00 -0.96 -9.22
N LEU A 98 11.41 -0.58 -8.08
CA LEU A 98 9.99 -0.19 -8.00
C LEU A 98 9.75 1.10 -8.80
N SER A 99 10.53 2.15 -8.54
CA SER A 99 10.40 3.44 -9.24
C SER A 99 10.61 3.29 -10.75
N LYS A 100 11.59 2.48 -11.20
CA LYS A 100 11.79 2.16 -12.61
C LYS A 100 10.59 1.44 -13.23
N SER A 101 9.92 0.55 -12.49
CA SER A 101 8.76 -0.20 -12.98
C SER A 101 7.54 0.70 -13.16
N PHE A 102 7.32 1.63 -12.22
CA PHE A 102 6.29 2.66 -12.37
C PHE A 102 6.59 3.61 -13.52
N ALA A 103 7.82 4.13 -13.61
CA ALA A 103 8.22 5.00 -14.72
C ALA A 103 8.03 4.33 -16.08
N GLU A 104 8.37 3.04 -16.19
CA GLU A 104 8.15 2.26 -17.41
C GLU A 104 6.66 2.07 -17.74
N SER A 105 5.80 1.82 -16.74
CA SER A 105 4.36 1.71 -16.94
C SER A 105 3.73 3.05 -17.36
N LEU A 106 4.08 4.14 -16.68
CA LEU A 106 3.51 5.46 -16.93
C LEU A 106 3.80 5.99 -18.35
N ARG A 107 4.96 5.64 -18.93
CA ARG A 107 5.30 5.99 -20.33
C ARG A 107 4.34 5.42 -21.37
N ARG A 108 3.57 4.39 -21.02
CA ARG A 108 2.64 3.68 -21.93
C ARG A 108 1.28 4.36 -22.01
N PHE A 109 0.98 5.29 -21.10
CA PHE A 109 -0.24 6.07 -21.11
C PHE A 109 -0.04 7.39 -21.85
N SER A 110 -0.99 7.73 -22.72
CA SER A 110 -1.00 9.00 -23.47
C SER A 110 -1.57 10.17 -22.66
N THR A 111 -2.11 9.90 -21.46
CA THR A 111 -2.70 10.90 -20.57
C THR A 111 -2.00 10.85 -19.21
N PRO A 112 -1.93 11.99 -18.49
CA PRO A 112 -1.42 12.01 -17.13
C PRO A 112 -2.21 11.05 -16.23
N ILE A 113 -1.48 10.18 -15.54
CA ILE A 113 -2.04 9.23 -14.57
C ILE A 113 -1.76 9.75 -13.16
N PRO A 114 -2.74 9.74 -12.24
CA PRO A 114 -2.52 10.14 -10.86
C PRO A 114 -1.53 9.20 -10.14
N ALA A 115 -0.89 9.69 -9.08
CA ALA A 115 -0.19 8.79 -8.17
C ALA A 115 -1.18 7.92 -7.40
N PHE A 116 -0.85 6.66 -7.14
CA PHE A 116 -1.73 5.71 -6.47
C PHE A 116 -1.27 5.39 -5.05
N TYR A 117 -2.20 4.95 -4.21
CA TYR A 117 -1.93 4.66 -2.83
C TYR A 117 -1.07 3.40 -2.65
N MET A 118 -0.15 3.42 -1.68
CA MET A 118 0.75 2.31 -1.35
C MET A 118 0.82 2.10 0.14
N THR A 119 0.79 0.84 0.56
CA THR A 119 0.78 0.44 1.97
C THR A 119 1.32 -1.00 2.10
N ASP A 120 1.35 -1.53 3.32
CA ASP A 120 1.74 -2.91 3.60
C ASP A 120 0.55 -3.71 4.15
N VAL A 121 0.53 -5.02 3.90
CA VAL A 121 -0.45 -5.93 4.53
C VAL A 121 -0.26 -5.93 6.05
N PHE A 122 0.98 -6.12 6.51
CA PHE A 122 1.34 -6.11 7.92
C PHE A 122 2.07 -4.83 8.28
N LYS A 123 1.40 -4.01 9.06
CA LYS A 123 1.79 -2.63 9.38
C LYS A 123 2.64 -2.50 10.64
N LEU A 124 2.55 -3.52 11.50
CA LEU A 124 3.09 -3.50 12.87
C LEU A 124 4.20 -4.56 13.08
N VAL A 125 4.67 -5.17 11.99
CA VAL A 125 5.67 -6.25 12.05
C VAL A 125 6.80 -5.93 11.09
N ALA A 126 7.87 -5.31 11.58
CA ALA A 126 9.08 -5.14 10.77
C ALA A 126 9.87 -6.46 10.71
N THR A 127 10.39 -6.79 9.53
CA THR A 127 11.37 -7.87 9.37
C THR A 127 12.44 -7.52 8.35
N PRO A 128 13.71 -7.91 8.56
CA PRO A 128 14.77 -7.66 7.57
C PRO A 128 14.47 -8.35 6.23
N ASN A 129 13.86 -9.55 6.28
CA ASN A 129 13.45 -10.29 5.09
C ASN A 129 11.99 -10.73 5.19
N ALA A 130 11.26 -10.66 4.08
CA ALA A 130 9.85 -11.07 4.01
C ALA A 130 9.61 -12.53 4.44
N GLN A 131 10.60 -13.41 4.28
CA GLN A 131 10.48 -14.83 4.69
C GLN A 131 10.37 -15.00 6.20
N ASP A 132 10.88 -14.04 6.98
CA ASP A 132 10.94 -14.13 8.44
C ASP A 132 9.60 -13.74 9.10
N LEU A 133 8.72 -13.08 8.35
CA LEU A 133 7.46 -12.52 8.85
C LEU A 133 6.57 -13.56 9.54
N GLU A 134 6.41 -14.74 8.95
CA GLU A 134 5.51 -15.75 9.52
C GLU A 134 6.04 -16.29 10.85
N SER A 135 7.36 -16.53 10.94
CA SER A 135 7.98 -16.98 12.18
C SER A 135 7.83 -15.90 13.26
N LYS A 136 7.99 -14.62 12.90
CA LYS A 136 7.77 -13.51 13.82
C LYS A 136 6.32 -13.42 14.29
N ILE A 137 5.34 -13.51 13.38
CA ILE A 137 3.91 -13.50 13.74
C ILE A 137 3.57 -14.65 14.69
N LYS A 138 4.09 -15.85 14.45
CA LYS A 138 3.87 -17.00 15.34
C LYS A 138 4.50 -16.80 16.72
N SER A 139 5.75 -16.35 16.76
CA SER A 139 6.45 -16.09 18.02
C SER A 139 5.78 -15.00 18.85
N ASP A 140 5.31 -13.92 18.21
CA ASP A 140 4.65 -12.81 18.89
C ASP A 140 3.26 -13.26 19.40
N MET A 141 2.55 -14.12 18.65
CA MET A 141 1.28 -14.73 19.08
C MET A 141 1.44 -15.57 20.36
N GLU A 142 2.55 -16.31 20.51
CA GLU A 142 2.82 -17.12 21.71
C GLU A 142 2.92 -16.30 23.00
N VAL A 143 3.24 -15.00 22.88
CA VAL A 143 3.28 -14.04 23.98
C VAL A 143 2.07 -13.12 24.02
N GLY A 144 1.01 -13.45 23.25
CA GLY A 144 -0.31 -12.78 23.30
C GLY A 144 -0.53 -11.69 22.26
N VAL A 145 0.40 -11.48 21.32
CA VAL A 145 0.32 -10.41 20.32
C VAL A 145 -0.26 -10.94 19.00
N ASP A 146 -1.52 -10.62 18.70
CA ASP A 146 -2.19 -11.05 17.47
C ASP A 146 -2.08 -10.02 16.34
N HIS A 147 -0.94 -10.05 15.63
CA HIS A 147 -0.69 -9.16 14.49
C HIS A 147 -1.69 -9.33 13.35
N VAL A 148 -2.21 -10.54 13.13
CA VAL A 148 -3.13 -10.80 12.01
C VAL A 148 -4.47 -10.16 12.28
N ALA A 149 -5.04 -10.37 13.48
CA ALA A 149 -6.27 -9.69 13.89
C ALA A 149 -6.10 -8.18 13.83
N ARG A 150 -5.02 -7.65 14.42
CA ARG A 150 -4.80 -6.20 14.47
C ARG A 150 -4.65 -5.59 13.07
N CYS A 151 -3.87 -6.21 12.19
CA CYS A 151 -3.68 -5.72 10.83
C CYS A 151 -4.96 -5.87 9.99
N ALA A 152 -5.78 -6.89 10.23
CA ALA A 152 -7.10 -7.00 9.60
C ALA A 152 -8.03 -5.85 10.00
N GLU A 153 -8.08 -5.47 11.29
CA GLU A 153 -8.86 -4.32 11.76
C GLU A 153 -8.39 -3.02 11.10
N ILE A 154 -7.08 -2.78 11.07
CA ILE A 154 -6.51 -1.59 10.43
C ILE A 154 -6.83 -1.57 8.93
N LEU A 155 -6.67 -2.71 8.25
CA LEU A 155 -6.96 -2.84 6.83
C LEU A 155 -8.42 -2.52 6.51
N LYS A 156 -9.37 -2.87 7.38
CA LYS A 156 -10.78 -2.51 7.18
C LYS A 156 -10.99 -1.00 7.15
N GLU A 157 -10.43 -0.28 8.12
CA GLU A 157 -10.56 1.18 8.15
C GLU A 157 -9.83 1.85 6.98
N GLU A 158 -8.63 1.37 6.65
CA GLU A 158 -7.86 1.83 5.50
C GLU A 158 -8.62 1.64 4.18
N LEU A 159 -9.20 0.46 3.95
CA LEU A 159 -9.98 0.18 2.73
C LEU A 159 -11.28 0.97 2.69
N ARG A 160 -11.92 1.27 3.83
CA ARG A 160 -13.10 2.15 3.87
C ARG A 160 -12.76 3.57 3.44
N LEU A 161 -11.63 4.09 3.90
CA LEU A 161 -11.13 5.40 3.44
C LEU A 161 -10.77 5.37 1.95
N CYS A 162 -10.13 4.30 1.48
CA CYS A 162 -9.81 4.14 0.06
C CYS A 162 -11.08 4.09 -0.81
N LEU A 163 -12.11 3.35 -0.37
CA LEU A 163 -13.42 3.23 -1.02
C LEU A 163 -14.17 4.57 -1.04
N ALA A 164 -14.10 5.35 0.04
CA ALA A 164 -14.67 6.69 0.07
C ALA A 164 -13.90 7.64 -0.87
N GLY A 165 -12.57 7.52 -0.96
CA GLY A 165 -11.72 8.28 -1.87
C GLY A 165 -12.01 8.04 -3.35
N THR A 166 -12.56 6.88 -3.70
CA THR A 166 -13.02 6.54 -5.06
C THR A 166 -14.53 6.79 -5.27
N GLY A 167 -15.19 7.49 -4.35
CA GLY A 167 -16.63 7.77 -4.45
C GLY A 167 -17.52 6.52 -4.32
N GLY A 168 -17.05 5.48 -3.63
CA GLY A 168 -17.76 4.23 -3.41
C GLY A 168 -17.42 3.11 -4.40
N GLN A 169 -16.52 3.34 -5.37
CA GLN A 169 -16.07 2.30 -6.30
C GLN A 169 -14.94 1.46 -5.68
N PRO A 170 -15.06 0.13 -5.59
CA PRO A 170 -14.00 -0.70 -5.02
C PRO A 170 -12.65 -0.48 -5.74
N PRO A 171 -11.57 -0.14 -5.02
CA PRO A 171 -10.27 0.06 -5.63
C PRO A 171 -9.69 -1.26 -6.13
N VAL A 172 -8.84 -1.18 -7.15
CA VAL A 172 -8.07 -2.33 -7.63
C VAL A 172 -6.91 -2.59 -6.66
N LEU A 173 -6.91 -3.76 -6.02
CA LEU A 173 -5.83 -4.14 -5.11
C LEU A 173 -4.72 -4.89 -5.86
N VAL A 174 -3.47 -4.54 -5.56
CA VAL A 174 -2.28 -5.17 -6.13
C VAL A 174 -1.38 -5.69 -5.01
N GLY A 175 -1.22 -7.02 -4.93
CA GLY A 175 -0.22 -7.64 -4.05
C GLY A 175 1.16 -7.61 -4.71
N MET A 176 2.09 -6.85 -4.11
CA MET A 176 3.47 -6.71 -4.59
C MET A 176 4.32 -7.91 -4.14
N GLY A 177 4.29 -8.98 -4.92
CA GLY A 177 4.93 -10.26 -4.61
C GLY A 177 3.94 -11.31 -4.12
N LYS A 178 4.43 -12.57 -4.07
CA LYS A 178 3.57 -13.71 -3.74
C LYS A 178 2.99 -13.62 -2.33
N ALA A 179 3.80 -13.27 -1.33
CA ALA A 179 3.36 -13.25 0.06
C ALA A 179 2.22 -12.25 0.30
N ALA A 180 2.36 -11.00 -0.16
CA ALA A 180 1.30 -10.00 -0.05
C ALA A 180 0.01 -10.44 -0.76
N HIS A 181 0.14 -10.97 -1.99
CA HIS A 181 -1.00 -11.50 -2.76
C HIS A 181 -1.69 -12.66 -2.03
N ASP A 182 -0.93 -13.63 -1.53
CA ASP A 182 -1.47 -14.81 -0.83
C ASP A 182 -2.25 -14.42 0.43
N TRP A 183 -1.76 -13.44 1.21
CA TRP A 183 -2.47 -12.96 2.40
C TRP A 183 -3.76 -12.21 2.04
N LEU A 184 -3.71 -11.33 1.05
CA LEU A 184 -4.88 -10.58 0.57
C LEU A 184 -5.95 -11.48 -0.04
N THR A 185 -5.57 -12.61 -0.65
CA THR A 185 -6.48 -13.56 -1.30
C THR A 185 -6.87 -14.75 -0.42
N GLY A 186 -6.28 -14.88 0.78
CA GLY A 186 -6.48 -16.04 1.65
C GLY A 186 -5.87 -17.34 1.12
N ALA A 187 -5.05 -17.26 0.07
CA ALA A 187 -4.28 -18.38 -0.48
C ALA A 187 -3.01 -18.70 0.34
N HIS A 188 -2.76 -17.94 1.41
CA HIS A 188 -1.58 -18.12 2.26
C HIS A 188 -1.58 -19.47 2.99
N ARG A 189 -0.38 -20.06 3.16
CA ARG A 189 -0.19 -21.40 3.71
C ARG A 189 -0.67 -21.58 5.14
N SER A 190 -0.73 -20.50 5.93
CA SER A 190 -1.28 -20.52 7.29
C SER A 190 -2.78 -20.85 7.33
N ARG A 191 -3.49 -20.71 6.20
CA ARG A 191 -4.96 -20.80 6.08
C ARG A 191 -5.71 -19.78 6.95
N ASP A 192 -5.00 -18.81 7.52
CA ASP A 192 -5.61 -17.69 8.21
C ASP A 192 -6.20 -16.75 7.16
N ARG A 193 -7.51 -16.58 7.20
CA ARG A 193 -8.28 -15.82 6.22
C ARG A 193 -8.63 -14.42 6.67
N ARG A 194 -8.31 -14.01 7.89
CA ARG A 194 -8.80 -12.75 8.48
C ARG A 194 -8.45 -11.51 7.65
N ILE A 195 -7.30 -11.50 6.99
CA ILE A 195 -6.91 -10.43 6.05
C ILE A 195 -7.80 -10.44 4.80
N ALA A 196 -8.02 -11.60 4.18
CA ALA A 196 -8.88 -11.73 3.00
C ALA A 196 -10.36 -11.45 3.33
N ASP A 197 -10.82 -11.89 4.51
CA ASP A 197 -12.18 -11.64 4.99
C ASP A 197 -12.38 -10.14 5.27
N ALA A 198 -11.35 -9.42 5.74
CA ALA A 198 -11.38 -7.96 5.85
C ALA A 198 -11.50 -7.26 4.49
N VAL A 199 -10.84 -7.78 3.44
CA VAL A 199 -10.99 -7.28 2.07
C VAL A 199 -12.43 -7.44 1.58
N ASP A 200 -13.00 -8.64 1.72
CA ASP A 200 -14.38 -8.92 1.30
C ASP A 200 -15.41 -8.09 2.07
N LEU A 201 -15.23 -7.98 3.39
CA LEU A 201 -16.15 -7.25 4.25
C LEU A 201 -16.29 -5.78 3.84
N VAL A 202 -15.23 -5.16 3.32
CA VAL A 202 -15.24 -3.74 2.94
C VAL A 202 -15.53 -3.54 1.45
N LEU A 203 -14.97 -4.38 0.58
CA LEU A 203 -15.03 -4.20 -0.87
C LEU A 203 -16.07 -5.07 -1.58
N GLY A 204 -16.80 -5.89 -0.81
CA GLY A 204 -17.84 -6.81 -1.27
C GLY A 204 -17.35 -8.24 -1.43
N ASP A 205 -18.29 -9.19 -1.35
CA ASP A 205 -18.03 -10.62 -1.43
C ASP A 205 -17.18 -11.00 -2.67
N GLY A 206 -16.11 -11.75 -2.44
CA GLY A 206 -15.19 -12.20 -3.49
C GLY A 206 -14.22 -11.13 -4.00
N ALA A 207 -14.17 -9.94 -3.39
CA ALA A 207 -13.16 -8.92 -3.72
C ALA A 207 -11.73 -9.44 -3.56
N HIS A 208 -11.46 -10.28 -2.55
CA HIS A 208 -10.15 -10.91 -2.35
C HIS A 208 -9.68 -11.73 -3.57
N GLN A 209 -10.59 -12.26 -4.39
CA GLN A 209 -10.24 -13.07 -5.57
C GLN A 209 -9.78 -12.22 -6.75
N ARG A 210 -10.06 -10.91 -6.73
CA ARG A 210 -9.74 -9.97 -7.81
C ARG A 210 -8.39 -9.27 -7.63
N VAL A 211 -7.69 -9.55 -6.53
CA VAL A 211 -6.37 -8.96 -6.24
C VAL A 211 -5.37 -9.37 -7.32
N ILE A 212 -4.75 -8.38 -7.96
CA ILE A 212 -3.72 -8.60 -8.97
C ILE A 212 -2.42 -8.99 -8.28
N ARG A 213 -1.76 -10.02 -8.78
CA ARG A 213 -0.40 -10.36 -8.36
C ARG A 213 0.62 -9.64 -9.23
N MET A 214 1.45 -8.82 -8.60
CA MET A 214 2.66 -8.26 -9.21
C MET A 214 3.89 -9.08 -8.76
N HIS A 215 4.94 -9.11 -9.58
CA HIS A 215 6.24 -9.62 -9.13
C HIS A 215 6.77 -8.75 -7.98
N HIS A 216 7.50 -9.38 -7.04
CA HIS A 216 8.10 -8.65 -5.93
C HIS A 216 9.08 -7.59 -6.48
N TYR A 217 9.14 -6.43 -5.86
CA TYR A 217 9.96 -5.31 -6.35
C TYR A 217 11.41 -5.36 -5.86
N ALA A 218 11.68 -5.98 -4.71
CA ALA A 218 13.04 -6.16 -4.21
C ALA A 218 13.70 -7.47 -4.71
N ASN A 219 15.04 -7.47 -4.75
CA ASN A 219 15.91 -8.65 -4.95
C ASN A 219 15.83 -9.34 -6.33
N GLY A 220 15.64 -8.58 -7.41
CA GLY A 220 15.77 -9.09 -8.79
C GLY A 220 14.69 -10.10 -9.22
N GLN A 221 13.63 -10.26 -8.44
CA GLN A 221 12.52 -11.16 -8.73
C GLN A 221 11.65 -10.58 -9.86
N GLY A 222 11.89 -11.03 -11.10
CA GLY A 222 11.16 -10.56 -12.30
C GLY A 222 11.75 -9.29 -12.92
N SER A 223 11.40 -9.04 -14.18
CA SER A 223 11.89 -7.86 -14.93
C SER A 223 11.06 -6.62 -14.65
N THR A 224 11.66 -5.44 -14.84
CA THR A 224 10.96 -4.14 -14.75
C THR A 224 9.74 -4.10 -15.67
N VAL A 225 9.86 -4.69 -16.86
CA VAL A 225 8.78 -4.78 -17.84
C VAL A 225 7.60 -5.60 -17.31
N LEU A 226 7.84 -6.79 -16.73
CA LEU A 226 6.76 -7.63 -16.19
C LEU A 226 6.03 -6.97 -15.02
N ARG A 227 6.73 -6.16 -14.21
CA ARG A 227 6.08 -5.34 -13.17
C ARG A 227 5.28 -4.19 -13.78
N ALA A 228 5.84 -3.51 -14.78
CA ALA A 228 5.16 -2.43 -15.50
C ALA A 228 3.86 -2.91 -16.15
N ASP A 229 3.83 -4.13 -16.72
CA ASP A 229 2.63 -4.74 -17.30
C ASP A 229 1.52 -4.91 -16.25
N LYS A 230 1.88 -5.29 -15.01
CA LYS A 230 0.91 -5.45 -13.90
C LYS A 230 0.44 -4.13 -13.32
N ILE A 231 1.31 -3.13 -13.28
CA ILE A 231 0.93 -1.76 -12.91
C ILE A 231 -0.04 -1.21 -13.96
N GLU A 232 0.25 -1.38 -15.25
CA GLU A 232 -0.60 -0.95 -16.36
C GLU A 232 -1.96 -1.66 -16.36
N GLU A 233 -1.97 -2.98 -16.12
CA GLU A 233 -3.21 -3.77 -15.94
C GLU A 233 -4.08 -3.19 -14.82
N ALA A 234 -3.48 -2.87 -13.66
CA ALA A 234 -4.20 -2.33 -12.52
C ALA A 234 -4.79 -0.93 -12.82
N ILE A 235 -3.99 -0.06 -13.41
CA ILE A 235 -4.40 1.30 -13.80
C ILE A 235 -5.54 1.24 -14.82
N THR A 236 -5.40 0.40 -15.86
CA THR A 236 -6.43 0.25 -16.90
C THR A 236 -7.75 -0.23 -16.30
N ARG A 237 -7.72 -1.19 -15.37
CA ARG A 237 -8.93 -1.64 -14.67
C ARG A 237 -9.56 -0.54 -13.83
N ALA A 238 -8.77 0.24 -13.11
CA ALA A 238 -9.28 1.34 -12.30
C ALA A 238 -9.92 2.44 -13.16
N LEU A 239 -9.33 2.75 -14.32
CA LEU A 239 -9.88 3.74 -15.27
C LEU A 239 -11.17 3.26 -15.95
N HIS A 240 -11.35 1.96 -16.18
CA HIS A 240 -12.57 1.41 -16.79
C HIS A 240 -13.70 1.12 -15.78
N ALA A 241 -13.41 1.15 -14.48
CA ALA A 241 -14.40 0.97 -13.42
C ALA A 241 -15.12 2.28 -13.03
N GLN A 242 -14.63 3.43 -13.52
CA GLN A 242 -15.21 4.77 -13.34
C GLN A 242 -16.19 5.11 -14.47
#